data_AF-A0A7Y6D380-F1
#
_entry.id   AF-A0A7Y6D380-F1
#
_cell.length_a   1.000
_cell.length_b   1.000
_cell.length_c   1.000
_cell.angle_alpha   90.00
_cell.angle_beta   90.00
_cell.angle_gamma   90.00
#
_symmetry.space_group_name_H-M   'P 1'
#
loop_
_entity.id
_entity.type
_entity.pdbx_description
1 polymer ?
#
loop_
_entity_poly.entity_id
_entity_poly.type
_entity_poly.pdbx_seq_one_letter_code
_entity_poly.pdbx_strand_id
1 'polypeptide(L)'
;MTDSIRGPALQIEGLTPSITLQSDHINPVIQFARSGTGVSLVSGLSLDCRDREDLVAVPVDHPVLRQRQGQIQTMTGRTQPAILTAFVDALIDALEMLA
;
A
#
# COMPACT_ATOMS: atom_id res chain seq x y z
N MET A 1 -26.67 3.79 4.34
CA MET A 1 -25.53 2.88 4.13
C MET A 1 -24.63 3.47 3.04
N THR A 2 -24.06 4.66 3.30
CA THR A 2 -23.38 5.51 2.30
C THR A 2 -22.04 6.06 2.82
N ASP A 3 -21.67 5.73 4.05
CA ASP A 3 -20.49 6.31 4.72
C ASP A 3 -19.20 5.50 4.50
N SER A 4 -19.28 4.33 3.86
CA SER A 4 -18.14 3.42 3.65
C SER A 4 -17.29 3.74 2.42
N ILE A 5 -17.61 4.80 1.68
CA ILE A 5 -16.99 5.12 0.38
C ILE A 5 -15.79 6.07 0.56
N ARG A 6 -15.70 6.77 1.69
CA ARG A 6 -14.57 7.67 1.99
C ARG A 6 -13.59 6.96 2.90
N GLY A 7 -12.36 6.78 2.41
CA GLY A 7 -11.26 6.37 3.27
C GLY A 7 -11.12 7.34 4.45
N PRO A 8 -10.75 6.86 5.65
CA PRO A 8 -10.81 7.64 6.89
C PRO A 8 -9.98 8.93 6.85
N ALA A 9 -8.87 8.97 6.10
CA ALA A 9 -8.10 10.20 5.91
C ALA A 9 -8.89 11.31 5.20
N LEU A 10 -9.66 10.98 4.16
CA LEU A 10 -10.46 11.96 3.42
C LEU A 10 -11.60 12.53 4.29
N GLN A 11 -12.19 11.69 5.14
CA GLN A 11 -13.27 12.11 6.04
C GLN A 11 -12.76 13.08 7.12
N ILE A 12 -11.61 12.78 7.73
CA ILE A 12 -10.98 13.65 8.73
C ILE A 12 -10.64 15.02 8.13
N GLU A 13 -10.14 15.04 6.90
CA GLU A 13 -9.78 16.27 6.19
C GLU A 13 -10.99 16.96 5.53
N GLY A 14 -12.21 16.45 5.70
CA GLY A 14 -13.42 17.03 5.10
C GLY A 14 -13.43 17.01 3.56
N LEU A 15 -12.61 16.15 2.93
CA LEU A 15 -12.46 16.06 1.48
C LEU A 15 -13.58 15.24 0.85
N THR A 16 -14.03 15.71 -0.32
CA THR A 16 -15.16 15.11 -1.05
C THR A 16 -14.79 14.75 -2.49
N PRO A 17 -13.79 13.88 -2.71
CA PRO A 17 -13.39 13.53 -4.07
C PRO A 17 -14.52 12.78 -4.79
N SER A 18 -14.60 12.98 -6.12
CA SER A 18 -15.43 12.16 -6.99
C SER A 18 -14.75 10.81 -7.20
N ILE A 19 -15.32 9.75 -6.63
CA ILE A 19 -14.78 8.40 -6.78
C ILE A 19 -15.27 7.80 -8.10
N THR A 20 -14.40 7.78 -9.11
CA THR A 20 -14.71 7.23 -10.45
C THR A 20 -14.46 5.72 -10.54
N LEU A 21 -13.49 5.21 -9.79
CA LEU A 21 -13.14 3.78 -9.76
C LEU A 21 -12.85 3.36 -8.31
N GLN A 22 -13.37 2.18 -7.94
CA GLN A 22 -13.01 1.49 -6.71
C GLN A 22 -12.68 0.04 -7.06
N SER A 23 -11.57 -0.46 -6.56
CA SER A 23 -11.15 -1.85 -6.70
C SER A 23 -10.35 -2.28 -5.47
N ASP A 24 -10.45 -3.55 -5.13
CA ASP A 24 -9.63 -4.28 -4.17
C ASP A 24 -8.36 -4.88 -4.80
N HIS A 25 -8.20 -4.73 -6.13
CA HIS A 25 -7.02 -5.15 -6.85
C HIS A 25 -6.16 -3.94 -7.26
N ILE A 26 -4.84 -4.09 -7.15
CA ILE A 26 -3.90 -3.02 -7.47
C ILE A 26 -3.85 -2.70 -8.97
N ASN A 27 -3.87 -3.71 -9.83
CA ASN A 27 -3.68 -3.53 -11.28
C ASN A 27 -4.72 -2.59 -11.92
N PRO A 28 -6.05 -2.75 -11.67
CA PRO A 28 -7.04 -1.82 -12.20
C PRO A 28 -6.82 -0.37 -11.77
N VAL A 29 -6.38 -0.16 -10.52
CA VAL A 29 -6.13 1.17 -9.95
C VAL A 29 -4.91 1.83 -10.60
N ILE A 30 -3.83 1.07 -10.82
CA ILE A 30 -2.66 1.56 -11.56
C ILE A 30 -3.03 1.89 -13.02
N GLN A 31 -3.80 1.04 -13.69
CA GLN A 31 -4.20 1.28 -15.08
C GLN A 31 -5.13 2.49 -15.24
N PHE A 32 -5.97 2.77 -14.24
CA PHE A 32 -6.78 4.00 -14.21
C PHE A 32 -5.93 5.28 -14.10
N ALA A 33 -4.85 5.24 -13.30
CA ALA A 33 -3.89 6.35 -13.28
C ALA A 33 -3.18 6.49 -14.64
N ARG A 34 -2.76 5.36 -15.24
CA ARG A 34 -2.11 5.34 -16.57
C ARG A 34 -2.99 5.85 -17.70
N SER A 35 -4.31 5.68 -17.62
CA SER A 35 -5.21 6.21 -18.65
C SER A 35 -5.30 7.73 -18.65
N GLY A 36 -4.75 8.42 -17.64
CA GLY A 36 -4.82 9.87 -17.48
C GLY A 36 -6.20 10.37 -17.06
N THR A 37 -7.13 9.48 -16.75
CA THR A 37 -8.51 9.83 -16.35
C THR A 37 -8.56 10.41 -14.94
N GLY A 38 -7.60 10.06 -14.09
CA GLY A 38 -7.51 10.57 -12.73
C GLY A 38 -6.29 10.07 -12.00
N VAL A 39 -6.33 10.21 -10.68
CA VAL A 39 -5.28 9.75 -9.76
C VAL A 39 -5.77 8.59 -8.93
N SER A 40 -4.84 7.84 -8.37
CA SER A 40 -5.13 6.68 -7.54
C SER A 40 -4.34 6.70 -6.24
N LEU A 41 -4.99 6.27 -5.15
CA LEU A 41 -4.35 6.08 -3.85
C LEU A 41 -3.90 4.62 -3.74
N VAL A 42 -2.58 4.41 -3.64
CA VAL A 42 -1.97 3.08 -3.55
C VAL A 42 -0.99 3.02 -2.38
N SER A 43 -0.54 1.81 -2.00
CA SER A 43 0.59 1.67 -1.10
C SER A 43 1.91 1.92 -1.81
N GLY A 44 2.88 2.52 -1.11
CA GLY A 44 4.24 2.65 -1.64
C GLY A 44 4.88 1.31 -1.99
N LEU A 45 4.52 0.25 -1.26
CA LEU A 45 4.95 -1.13 -1.52
C LEU A 45 4.28 -1.78 -2.74
N SER A 46 3.23 -1.16 -3.30
CA SER A 46 2.46 -1.72 -4.40
C SER A 46 2.96 -1.32 -5.78
N LEU A 47 3.90 -0.38 -5.86
CA LEU A 47 4.47 0.12 -7.11
C LEU A 47 5.79 -0.59 -7.39
N ASP A 48 5.90 -1.22 -8.56
CA ASP A 48 7.17 -1.76 -9.03
C ASP A 48 8.00 -0.70 -9.76
N CYS A 49 9.22 -1.05 -10.20
CA CYS A 49 10.09 -0.11 -10.93
C CYS A 49 9.49 0.34 -12.27
N ARG A 50 8.70 -0.50 -12.95
CA ARG A 50 8.12 -0.18 -14.27
C ARG A 50 6.98 0.82 -14.11
N ASP A 51 6.20 0.71 -13.04
CA ASP A 51 5.14 1.68 -12.73
C ASP A 51 5.68 3.10 -12.49
N ARG A 52 6.96 3.23 -12.14
CA ARG A 52 7.60 4.53 -11.91
C ARG A 52 8.18 5.16 -13.18
N GLU A 53 8.17 4.45 -14.31
CA GLU A 53 8.65 5.00 -15.58
C GLU A 53 7.63 5.96 -16.20
N ASP A 54 6.33 5.65 -16.05
CA ASP A 54 5.22 6.38 -16.68
C ASP A 54 4.26 7.05 -15.69
N LEU A 55 4.35 6.74 -14.38
CA LEU A 55 3.58 7.40 -13.32
C LEU A 55 4.48 8.14 -12.34
N VAL A 56 3.96 9.24 -11.79
CA VAL A 56 4.59 9.98 -10.71
C VAL A 56 3.91 9.65 -9.39
N ALA A 57 4.68 9.16 -8.42
CA ALA A 57 4.21 8.95 -7.06
C ALA A 57 4.29 10.26 -6.27
N VAL A 58 3.14 10.73 -5.76
CA VAL A 58 3.07 11.87 -4.84
C VAL A 58 2.89 11.33 -3.42
N PRO A 59 3.88 11.50 -2.52
CA PRO A 59 3.76 11.01 -1.16
C PRO A 59 2.64 11.76 -0.43
N VAL A 60 1.73 11.02 0.20
CA VAL A 60 0.67 11.58 1.04
C VAL A 60 0.99 11.28 2.49
N ASP A 61 1.40 12.33 3.21
CA ASP A 61 1.80 12.23 4.59
C ASP A 61 0.64 12.59 5.53
N HIS A 62 -0.07 11.57 6.02
CA HIS A 62 -1.21 11.74 6.92
C HIS A 62 -1.16 10.71 8.06
N PRO A 63 -1.40 11.09 9.33
CA PRO A 63 -1.27 10.18 10.48
C PRO A 63 -2.07 8.87 10.34
N VAL A 64 -3.27 8.92 9.77
CA VAL A 64 -4.10 7.73 9.53
C VAL A 64 -3.55 6.83 8.41
N LEU A 65 -2.80 7.39 7.46
CA LEU A 65 -2.17 6.61 6.39
C LEU A 65 -0.83 6.02 6.80
N ARG A 66 -0.17 6.59 7.82
CA ARG A 66 1.06 6.07 8.44
C ARG A 66 0.84 4.78 9.24
N GLN A 67 -0.39 4.47 9.65
CA GLN A 67 -0.71 3.28 10.45
C GLN A 67 -0.76 2.00 9.60
N ARG A 68 0.35 1.63 8.96
CA ARG A 68 0.49 0.34 8.26
C ARG A 68 1.55 -0.50 8.95
N GLN A 69 1.14 -1.65 9.46
CA GLN A 69 2.03 -2.63 10.09
C GLN A 69 1.99 -3.91 9.27
N GLY A 70 3.16 -4.37 8.83
CA GLY A 70 3.34 -5.74 8.34
C GLY A 70 3.68 -6.65 9.51
N GLN A 71 3.18 -7.90 9.49
CA GLN A 71 3.54 -8.91 10.47
C GLN A 71 4.05 -10.14 9.76
N ILE A 72 5.23 -10.60 10.16
CA ILE A 72 5.74 -11.92 9.79
C ILE A 72 5.27 -12.89 10.87
N GLN A 73 4.42 -13.84 10.50
CA GLN A 73 3.87 -14.82 11.43
C GLN A 73 4.44 -16.20 11.14
N THR A 74 5.04 -16.82 12.17
CA THR A 74 5.53 -18.20 12.15
C THR A 74 4.67 -19.08 13.05
N MET A 75 4.63 -20.39 12.78
CA MET A 75 3.88 -21.31 13.65
C MET A 75 4.51 -21.44 15.04
N THR A 76 3.72 -21.16 16.08
CA THR A 76 4.10 -21.34 17.48
C THR A 76 4.43 -22.80 17.79
N GLY A 77 5.45 -23.03 18.61
CA GLY A 77 5.83 -24.37 19.09
C GLY A 77 6.67 -25.21 18.11
N ARG A 78 7.04 -24.65 16.95
CA ARG A 78 8.03 -25.27 16.06
C ARG A 78 9.39 -24.62 16.26
N THR A 79 10.44 -25.44 16.38
CA THR A 79 11.82 -24.94 16.28
C THR A 79 12.00 -24.35 14.89
N GLN A 80 12.35 -23.06 14.84
CA GLN A 80 12.59 -22.37 13.57
C GLN A 80 13.94 -22.83 12.99
N PRO A 81 13.98 -23.37 11.76
CA PRO A 81 15.25 -23.70 11.12
C PRO A 81 16.10 -22.44 10.93
N ALA A 82 17.42 -22.55 11.08
CA ALA A 82 18.32 -21.40 10.94
C ALA A 82 18.16 -20.66 9.60
N ILE A 83 17.88 -21.39 8.51
CA ILE A 83 17.61 -20.80 7.19
C ILE A 83 16.34 -19.94 7.16
N LEU A 84 15.31 -20.31 7.93
CA LEU A 84 14.07 -19.54 8.01
C LEU A 84 14.28 -18.26 8.82
N THR A 85 15.08 -18.31 9.90
CA THR A 85 15.48 -17.10 10.64
C THR A 85 16.27 -16.15 9.74
N ALA A 86 17.31 -16.65 9.06
CA ALA A 86 18.11 -15.83 8.14
C ALA A 86 17.28 -15.21 7.01
N PHE A 87 16.28 -15.93 6.49
CA PHE A 87 15.36 -15.39 5.50
C PHE A 87 14.46 -14.29 6.07
N VAL A 88 13.92 -14.47 7.27
CA VAL A 88 13.08 -13.46 7.93
C VAL A 88 13.87 -12.19 8.18
N ASP A 89 15.11 -12.31 8.68
CA ASP A 89 15.98 -11.16 8.91
C ASP A 89 16.26 -10.41 7.59
N ALA A 90 16.64 -11.12 6.53
CA ALA A 90 16.86 -10.53 5.22
C ALA A 90 15.60 -9.89 4.62
N LEU A 91 14.41 -10.45 4.89
CA LEU A 91 13.14 -9.89 4.45
C LEU A 91 12.82 -8.59 5.20
N ILE A 92 13.07 -8.53 6.51
CA ILE A 92 12.90 -7.31 7.31
C ILE A 92 13.80 -6.21 6.77
N ASP A 93 15.09 -6.49 6.58
CA ASP A 93 16.06 -5.53 6.02
C ASP A 93 15.60 -5.02 4.66
N ALA A 94 15.12 -5.92 3.78
CA ALA A 94 14.62 -5.55 2.46
C ALA A 94 13.38 -4.64 2.52
N LEU A 95 12.49 -4.88 3.49
CA LEU A 95 11.28 -4.06 3.67
C LEU A 95 11.59 -2.70 4.28
N GLU A 96 12.56 -2.61 5.19
CA GLU A 96 13.00 -1.33 5.77
C GLU A 96 13.67 -0.42 4.74
N MET A 97 14.37 -0.99 3.75
CA MET A 97 14.94 -0.22 2.64
C MET A 97 13.88 0.35 1.66
N LEU A 98 12.66 -0.18 1.68
CA LEU A 98 11.55 0.24 0.81
C LEU A 98 10.59 1.24 1.48
N ALA A 99 10.71 1.41 2.80
CA ALA A 99 9.88 2.30 3.62
C ALA A 99 10.42 3.74 3.62
#